data_AF-A0A3M0YZA0-F1
#
_entry.id   AF-A0A3M0YZA0-F1
#
_cell.length_a   1.000
_cell.length_b   1.000
_cell.length_c   1.000
_cell.angle_alpha   90.00
_cell.angle_beta   90.00
_cell.angle_gamma   90.00
#
_symmetry.space_group_name_H-M   'P 1'
#
loop_
_entity.id
_entity.type
_entity.pdbx_description
1 polymer ?
#
loop_
_entity_poly.entity_id
_entity_poly.type
_entity_poly.pdbx_seq_one_letter_code
_entity_poly.pdbx_strand_id
1 'polypeptide(L)'
;MNTESPFVLYSEWLAKKYGERIYRVPVNPGFPCPRDRTEGKGCIFCPRHGHAAVQNRDRSGLQEQVGKAIEFARRRYRANGFLLYLQAYTPTNTQVETFRALVETLLPLGRFHAIHIGTRPDCLPEPMVEYLAELTRHLEVCVELGVQSIHDQTL
;
A
#
# COMPACT_ATOMS: atom_id res chain seq x y z
N MET A 1 23.71 3.92 -31.93
CA MET A 1 23.57 3.14 -30.68
C MET A 1 22.11 3.27 -30.26
N ASN A 2 21.38 2.17 -30.14
CA ASN A 2 19.98 2.21 -29.77
C ASN A 2 19.91 2.65 -28.30
N THR A 3 19.42 3.86 -28.05
CA THR A 3 19.38 4.52 -26.74
C THR A 3 18.14 4.16 -25.92
N GLU A 4 17.37 3.17 -26.36
CA GLU A 4 16.15 2.76 -25.66
C GLU A 4 16.48 1.82 -24.50
N SER A 5 16.04 2.22 -23.31
CA SER A 5 16.08 1.38 -22.11
C SER A 5 15.25 0.11 -22.35
N PRO A 6 15.74 -1.08 -21.98
CA PRO A 6 14.96 -2.32 -22.06
C PRO A 6 13.82 -2.34 -21.02
N PHE A 7 13.74 -1.34 -20.14
CA PHE A 7 12.74 -1.23 -19.09
C PHE A 7 11.88 0.03 -19.28
N VAL A 8 10.58 -0.13 -19.04
CA VAL A 8 9.66 1.00 -18.84
C VAL A 8 9.63 1.34 -17.37
N LEU A 9 9.84 2.61 -17.02
CA LEU A 9 9.71 3.03 -15.63
C LEU A 9 8.24 2.92 -15.20
N TYR A 10 8.00 2.35 -14.02
CA TYR A 10 6.63 2.19 -13.52
C TYR A 10 5.87 3.53 -13.44
N SER A 11 6.56 4.63 -13.12
CA SER A 11 5.99 5.97 -13.13
C SER A 11 5.54 6.44 -14.52
N GLU A 12 6.27 6.07 -15.57
CA GLU A 12 5.92 6.40 -16.96
C GLU A 12 4.72 5.57 -17.41
N TRP A 13 4.72 4.28 -17.08
CA TRP A 13 3.59 3.40 -17.35
C TRP A 13 2.31 3.90 -16.68
N LEU A 14 2.38 4.29 -15.39
CA LEU A 14 1.25 4.88 -14.66
C LEU A 14 0.78 6.18 -15.31
N ALA A 15 1.70 7.08 -15.66
CA ALA A 15 1.34 8.35 -16.28
C ALA A 15 0.65 8.16 -17.64
N LYS A 16 1.12 7.19 -18.43
CA LYS A 16 0.50 6.81 -19.70
C LYS A 16 -0.89 6.21 -19.49
N LYS A 17 -1.04 5.32 -18.50
CA LYS A 17 -2.30 4.62 -18.19
C LYS A 17 -3.40 5.58 -17.71
N TYR A 18 -3.07 6.49 -16.80
CA TYR A 18 -4.04 7.36 -16.14
C TYR A 18 -4.13 8.77 -16.77
N GLY A 19 -3.28 9.07 -17.76
CA GLY A 19 -3.28 10.36 -18.45
C GLY A 19 -2.73 11.53 -17.62
N GLU A 20 -2.23 11.28 -16.42
CA GLU A 20 -1.67 12.28 -15.52
C GLU A 20 -0.57 11.69 -14.63
N ARG A 21 0.27 12.55 -14.04
CA ARG A 21 1.32 12.08 -13.13
C ARG A 21 0.72 11.51 -11.85
N ILE A 22 1.07 10.25 -11.59
CA ILE A 22 0.60 9.49 -10.44
C ILE A 22 1.70 9.37 -9.38
N TYR A 23 1.34 9.59 -8.12
CA TYR A 23 2.23 9.37 -6.98
C TYR A 23 1.63 8.40 -5.94
N ARG A 24 2.47 7.56 -5.36
CA ARG A 24 2.07 6.63 -4.29
C ARG A 24 1.98 7.36 -2.96
N VAL A 25 0.83 7.27 -2.30
CA VAL A 25 0.55 7.85 -0.99
C VAL A 25 0.58 6.75 0.06
N PRO A 26 1.72 6.54 0.76
CA PRO A 26 1.79 5.56 1.83
C PRO A 26 0.95 6.01 3.02
N VAL A 27 0.17 5.08 3.58
CA VAL A 27 -0.62 5.31 4.79
C VAL A 27 -0.37 4.17 5.77
N ASN A 28 -0.15 4.52 7.05
CA ASN A 28 -0.04 3.56 8.12
C ASN A 28 -1.34 3.57 8.96
N PRO A 29 -2.23 2.55 8.80
CA PRO A 29 -3.46 2.45 9.55
C PRO A 29 -3.27 2.03 11.02
N GLY A 30 -2.05 1.65 11.41
CA GLY A 30 -1.75 1.24 12.77
C GLY A 30 -2.09 -0.22 13.10
N PHE A 31 -2.47 -1.02 12.10
CA PHE A 31 -2.72 -2.45 12.29
C PHE A 31 -1.42 -3.21 12.58
N PRO A 32 -1.45 -4.20 13.49
CA PRO A 32 -0.26 -4.91 13.93
C PRO A 32 0.19 -5.96 12.90
N CYS A 33 1.47 -6.34 12.98
CA CYS A 33 1.95 -7.57 12.33
C CYS A 33 1.34 -8.80 13.04
N PRO A 34 0.77 -9.78 12.33
CA PRO A 34 0.33 -11.05 12.94
C PRO A 34 1.49 -11.88 13.50
N ARG A 35 2.74 -11.54 13.14
CA ARG A 35 3.97 -12.17 13.62
C ARG A 35 4.91 -11.09 14.17
N ASP A 36 4.42 -10.31 15.12
CA ASP A 36 5.24 -9.31 15.78
C ASP A 36 6.35 -9.96 16.61
N ARG A 37 7.57 -9.38 16.55
CA ARG A 37 8.79 -9.92 17.18
C ARG A 37 8.77 -9.81 18.71
N THR A 38 7.74 -9.18 19.28
CA THR A 38 7.55 -9.05 20.73
C THR A 38 7.47 -10.40 21.45
N GLU A 39 7.09 -11.48 20.76
CA GLU A 39 7.14 -12.86 21.27
C GLU A 39 8.24 -13.74 20.65
N GLY A 40 9.25 -13.15 20.00
CA GLY A 40 10.30 -13.91 19.29
C GLY A 40 9.83 -14.58 17.99
N LYS A 41 8.58 -14.34 17.56
CA LYS A 41 7.96 -14.91 16.36
C LYS A 41 7.76 -13.83 15.30
N GLY A 42 8.73 -13.63 14.40
CA GLY A 42 8.62 -12.68 13.29
C GLY A 42 9.78 -12.82 12.29
N CYS A 43 9.66 -12.17 11.13
CA CYS A 43 10.68 -12.26 10.08
C CYS A 43 12.02 -11.73 10.60
N ILE A 44 13.09 -12.55 10.52
CA ILE A 44 14.42 -12.23 11.08
C ILE A 44 15.04 -10.97 10.48
N PHE A 45 14.73 -10.68 9.22
CA PHE A 45 15.22 -9.53 8.48
C PHE A 45 14.38 -8.27 8.69
N CYS A 46 13.18 -8.37 9.28
CA CYS A 46 12.28 -7.24 9.40
C CYS A 46 12.71 -6.35 10.58
N PRO A 47 13.11 -5.09 10.33
CA PRO A 47 13.43 -4.16 11.39
C PRO A 47 12.13 -3.64 12.04
N ARG A 48 12.19 -3.31 13.33
CA ARG A 48 11.03 -2.92 14.17
C ARG A 48 10.13 -1.85 13.54
N HIS A 49 10.67 -0.94 12.72
CA HIS A 49 9.94 0.14 12.06
C HIS A 49 10.15 0.24 10.53
N GLY A 50 10.68 -0.80 9.87
CA GLY A 50 10.98 -0.71 8.43
C GLY A 50 9.78 -0.87 7.51
N HIS A 51 8.65 -1.31 8.05
CA HIS A 51 7.40 -1.45 7.31
C HIS A 51 6.66 -0.11 7.16
N ALA A 52 6.97 0.91 7.97
CA ALA A 52 6.30 2.20 7.93
C ALA A 52 7.11 3.20 7.12
N ALA A 53 6.45 3.94 6.23
CA ALA A 53 7.06 5.09 5.58
C ALA A 53 7.60 6.07 6.64
N VAL A 54 8.80 6.61 6.41
CA VAL A 54 9.48 7.50 7.38
C VAL A 54 8.59 8.68 7.77
N GLN A 55 7.80 9.18 6.82
CA GLN A 55 6.90 10.32 6.99
C GLN A 55 5.67 10.02 7.87
N ASN A 56 5.39 8.74 8.14
CA ASN A 56 4.23 8.28 8.92
C ASN A 56 4.64 7.67 10.28
N ARG A 57 5.88 7.91 10.72
CA ARG A 57 6.38 7.39 12.01
C ARG A 57 5.73 8.07 13.21
N ASP A 58 5.23 9.29 13.02
CA ASP A 58 4.74 10.16 14.08
C ASP A 58 3.30 9.83 14.53
N ARG A 59 2.69 8.77 13.95
CA ARG A 59 1.30 8.33 14.23
C ARG A 59 0.26 9.45 14.12
N SER A 60 0.50 10.40 13.22
CA SER A 60 -0.50 11.40 12.85
C SER A 60 -1.78 10.74 12.35
N GLY A 61 -2.91 11.43 12.49
CA GLY A 61 -4.21 10.93 12.01
C GLY A 61 -4.16 10.59 10.51
N LEU A 62 -5.00 9.65 10.07
CA LEU A 62 -5.01 9.18 8.68
C LEU A 62 -5.18 10.32 7.66
N GLN A 63 -6.05 11.29 7.99
CA GLN A 63 -6.27 12.48 7.18
C GLN A 63 -5.01 13.34 7.03
N GLU A 64 -4.26 13.50 8.10
CA GLU A 64 -3.01 14.26 8.10
C GLU A 64 -1.91 13.53 7.31
N GLN A 65 -1.79 12.21 7.47
CA GLN A 65 -0.86 11.38 6.68
C GLN A 65 -1.12 11.55 5.18
N VAL A 66 -2.38 11.41 4.75
CA VAL A 66 -2.78 11.57 3.35
C VAL A 66 -2.55 13.00 2.86
N GLY A 67 -2.97 13.99 3.64
CA GLY A 67 -2.84 15.41 3.29
C GLY A 67 -1.38 15.82 3.06
N LYS A 68 -0.49 15.50 4.01
CA LYS A 68 0.95 15.80 3.91
C LYS A 68 1.58 15.11 2.69
N ALA A 69 1.25 13.83 2.46
CA ALA A 69 1.78 13.08 1.33
C ALA A 69 1.33 13.65 -0.02
N ILE A 70 0.05 14.05 -0.14
CA ILE A 70 -0.50 14.68 -1.34
C ILE A 70 0.15 16.06 -1.58
N GLU A 71 0.28 16.88 -0.55
CA GLU A 71 0.92 18.20 -0.63
C GLU A 71 2.37 18.08 -1.11
N PHE A 72 3.12 17.17 -0.49
CA PHE A 72 4.49 16.86 -0.88
C PHE A 72 4.56 16.38 -2.35
N ALA A 73 3.68 15.45 -2.74
CA ALA A 73 3.65 14.89 -4.08
C ALA A 73 3.36 15.94 -5.16
N ARG A 74 2.41 16.84 -4.90
CA ARG A 74 2.07 17.97 -5.77
C ARG A 74 3.25 18.93 -5.92
N ARG A 75 3.89 19.31 -4.81
CA ARG A 75 5.03 20.25 -4.82
C ARG A 75 6.26 19.66 -5.50
N ARG A 76 6.65 18.44 -5.11
CA ARG A 76 7.93 17.84 -5.52
C ARG A 76 7.88 17.13 -6.87
N TYR A 77 6.76 16.51 -7.22
CA TYR A 77 6.64 15.66 -8.41
C TYR A 77 5.61 16.16 -9.43
N ARG A 78 4.85 17.21 -9.09
CA ARG A 78 3.73 17.72 -9.90
C ARG A 78 2.69 16.63 -10.19
N ALA A 79 2.46 15.77 -9.20
CA ALA A 79 1.46 14.71 -9.29
C ALA A 79 0.05 15.28 -9.13
N ASN A 80 -0.88 14.82 -9.96
CA ASN A 80 -2.27 15.27 -9.97
C ASN A 80 -3.25 14.15 -9.61
N GLY A 81 -2.84 12.89 -9.76
CA GLY A 81 -3.52 11.69 -9.29
C GLY A 81 -2.65 10.86 -8.35
N PHE A 82 -3.27 9.94 -7.63
CA PHE A 82 -2.60 9.20 -6.55
C PHE A 82 -2.94 7.71 -6.56
N LEU A 83 -2.08 6.93 -5.92
CA LEU A 83 -2.34 5.53 -5.56
C LEU A 83 -2.32 5.46 -4.03
N LEU A 84 -3.38 4.94 -3.42
CA LEU A 84 -3.39 4.70 -1.99
C LEU A 84 -2.53 3.47 -1.70
N TYR A 85 -1.54 3.59 -0.82
CA TYR A 85 -0.61 2.50 -0.55
C TYR A 85 -0.68 2.06 0.92
N LEU A 86 -1.37 0.94 1.14
CA LEU A 86 -1.52 0.26 2.42
C LEU A 86 -0.51 -0.89 2.50
N GLN A 87 0.70 -0.61 2.97
CA GLN A 87 1.75 -1.63 3.10
C GLN A 87 2.29 -1.80 4.53
N ALA A 88 2.04 -0.83 5.41
CA ALA A 88 2.54 -0.93 6.78
C ALA A 88 1.96 -2.17 7.48
N TYR A 89 2.86 -3.09 7.85
CA TYR A 89 2.56 -4.39 8.43
C TYR A 89 1.68 -5.29 7.54
N THR A 90 0.46 -5.60 7.98
CA THR A 90 -0.48 -6.46 7.28
C THR A 90 -1.86 -5.84 7.43
N PRO A 91 -2.23 -4.90 6.54
CA PRO A 91 -3.45 -4.12 6.71
C PRO A 91 -4.73 -4.95 6.69
N THR A 92 -4.70 -6.13 6.07
CA THR A 92 -5.82 -7.08 6.03
C THR A 92 -5.85 -8.03 7.22
N ASN A 93 -4.91 -7.92 8.18
CA ASN A 93 -4.95 -8.64 9.45
C ASN A 93 -5.96 -7.99 10.43
N THR A 94 -7.21 -7.90 9.97
CA THR A 94 -8.34 -7.30 10.67
C THR A 94 -9.64 -7.87 10.10
N GLN A 95 -10.78 -7.54 10.70
CA GLN A 95 -12.08 -7.92 10.15
C GLN A 95 -12.37 -7.16 8.86
N VAL A 96 -13.07 -7.80 7.91
CA VAL A 96 -13.40 -7.21 6.61
C VAL A 96 -14.12 -5.87 6.75
N GLU A 97 -15.05 -5.74 7.70
CA GLU A 97 -15.78 -4.49 7.92
C GLU A 97 -14.89 -3.37 8.47
N THR A 98 -13.89 -3.70 9.28
CA THR A 98 -12.90 -2.72 9.75
C THR A 98 -12.02 -2.24 8.59
N PHE A 99 -11.61 -3.16 7.70
CA PHE A 99 -10.84 -2.81 6.51
C PHE A 99 -11.67 -1.98 5.51
N ARG A 100 -12.95 -2.35 5.31
CA ARG A 100 -13.91 -1.61 4.50
C ARG A 100 -14.07 -0.17 4.98
N ALA A 101 -14.35 0.01 6.27
CA ALA A 101 -14.49 1.34 6.87
C ALA A 101 -13.21 2.18 6.73
N LEU A 102 -12.02 1.55 6.84
CA LEU A 102 -10.74 2.22 6.60
C LEU A 102 -10.65 2.74 5.16
N VAL A 103 -10.92 1.88 4.17
CA VAL A 103 -10.86 2.26 2.76
C VAL A 103 -11.88 3.36 2.44
N GLU A 104 -13.11 3.25 2.93
CA GLU A 104 -14.16 4.27 2.77
C GLU A 104 -13.78 5.61 3.40
N THR A 105 -13.02 5.59 4.49
CA THR A 105 -12.48 6.81 5.12
C THR A 105 -11.36 7.44 4.29
N LEU A 106 -10.52 6.62 3.65
CA LEU A 106 -9.33 7.09 2.95
C LEU A 106 -9.59 7.55 1.51
N LEU A 107 -10.45 6.85 0.77
CA LEU A 107 -10.69 7.12 -0.65
C LEU A 107 -11.16 8.56 -0.93
N PRO A 108 -12.04 9.18 -0.13
CA PRO A 108 -12.48 10.56 -0.37
C PRO A 108 -11.39 11.62 -0.15
N LEU A 109 -10.28 11.27 0.52
CA LEU A 109 -9.23 12.21 0.91
C LEU A 109 -8.29 12.60 -0.24
N GLY A 110 -8.39 11.93 -1.39
CA GLY A 110 -7.54 12.16 -2.54
C GLY A 110 -8.15 11.66 -3.83
N ARG A 111 -7.60 12.11 -4.95
CA ARG A 111 -7.96 11.59 -6.28
C ARG A 111 -7.21 10.29 -6.54
N PHE A 112 -7.67 9.22 -5.90
CA PHE A 112 -7.05 7.89 -5.99
C PHE A 112 -7.55 7.15 -7.23
N HIS A 113 -6.61 6.71 -8.07
CA HIS A 113 -6.89 5.88 -9.25
C HIS A 113 -6.73 4.38 -8.96
N ALA A 114 -5.92 4.05 -7.96
CA ALA A 114 -5.75 2.69 -7.49
C ALA A 114 -5.46 2.63 -5.99
N ILE A 115 -5.62 1.43 -5.45
CA ILE A 115 -5.16 1.03 -4.13
C ILE A 115 -4.19 -0.14 -4.26
N HIS A 116 -3.05 -0.02 -3.62
CA HIS A 116 -2.05 -1.08 -3.47
C HIS A 116 -2.06 -1.56 -2.02
N ILE A 117 -2.20 -2.87 -1.83
CA ILE A 117 -2.36 -3.50 -0.52
C ILE A 117 -1.26 -4.54 -0.35
N GLY A 118 -0.25 -4.21 0.43
CA GLY A 118 0.80 -5.14 0.84
C GLY A 118 0.31 -6.02 1.98
N THR A 119 0.23 -7.32 1.78
CA THR A 119 -0.27 -8.25 2.79
C THR A 119 0.44 -9.61 2.78
N ARG A 120 0.11 -10.45 3.76
CA ARG A 120 0.56 -11.83 3.83
C ARG A 120 -0.45 -12.75 3.14
N PRO A 121 0.00 -13.85 2.52
CA PRO A 121 -0.89 -14.81 1.87
C PRO A 121 -1.87 -15.48 2.85
N ASP A 122 -1.53 -15.59 4.14
CA ASP A 122 -2.37 -16.15 5.21
C ASP A 122 -3.33 -15.12 5.84
N CYS A 123 -3.36 -13.87 5.37
CA CYS A 123 -4.25 -12.80 5.88
C CYS A 123 -5.26 -12.33 4.83
N LEU A 124 -5.74 -13.24 3.98
CA LEU A 124 -6.74 -13.01 2.95
C LEU A 124 -7.88 -14.03 3.07
N PRO A 125 -8.69 -13.98 4.13
CA PRO A 125 -9.86 -14.85 4.23
C PRO A 125 -10.86 -14.52 3.10
N GLU A 126 -11.73 -15.47 2.76
CA GLU A 126 -12.69 -15.35 1.66
C GLU A 126 -13.51 -14.03 1.67
N PRO A 127 -14.07 -13.56 2.80
CA PRO A 127 -14.77 -12.27 2.85
C PRO A 127 -13.89 -11.07 2.47
N MET A 128 -12.59 -11.12 2.80
CA MET A 128 -11.65 -10.07 2.41
C MET A 128 -11.43 -10.09 0.90
N VAL A 129 -11.26 -11.27 0.30
CA VAL A 129 -11.09 -11.42 -1.15
C VAL A 129 -12.34 -10.94 -1.89
N GLU A 130 -13.53 -11.30 -1.41
CA GLU A 130 -14.81 -10.83 -1.96
C GLU A 130 -14.91 -9.31 -1.92
N TYR A 131 -14.57 -8.69 -0.80
CA TYR A 131 -14.56 -7.22 -0.70
C TYR A 131 -13.55 -6.57 -1.66
N LEU A 132 -12.34 -7.12 -1.79
CA LEU A 132 -11.35 -6.58 -2.72
C LEU A 132 -11.83 -6.71 -4.17
N ALA A 133 -12.52 -7.80 -4.51
CA ALA A 133 -13.14 -7.96 -5.83
C ALA A 133 -14.28 -6.95 -6.04
N GLU A 134 -15.12 -6.69 -5.04
CA GLU A 134 -16.14 -5.63 -5.09
C GLU A 134 -15.49 -4.25 -5.37
N LEU A 135 -14.39 -3.95 -4.67
CA LEU A 135 -13.68 -2.69 -4.76
C LEU A 135 -13.14 -2.39 -6.17
N THR A 136 -12.81 -3.43 -6.94
CA THR A 136 -12.36 -3.28 -8.35
C THR A 136 -13.37 -2.59 -9.26
N ARG A 137 -14.65 -2.54 -8.86
CA ARG A 137 -15.70 -1.81 -9.60
C ARG A 137 -15.54 -0.30 -9.52
N HIS A 138 -14.76 0.20 -8.56
CA HIS A 138 -14.61 1.63 -8.29
C HIS A 138 -13.22 2.18 -8.63
N LEU A 139 -12.17 1.36 -8.46
CA LEU A 139 -10.78 1.73 -8.75
C LEU A 139 -9.93 0.49 -8.98
N GLU A 140 -8.70 0.67 -9.48
CA GLU A 140 -7.76 -0.43 -9.60
C GLU A 140 -7.31 -0.94 -8.23
N VAL A 141 -7.29 -2.27 -8.05
CA VAL A 141 -6.85 -2.92 -6.81
C VAL A 141 -5.65 -3.80 -7.13
N CYS A 142 -4.53 -3.55 -6.47
CA CYS A 142 -3.31 -4.36 -6.54
C CYS A 142 -3.03 -4.98 -5.17
N VAL A 143 -2.93 -6.31 -5.11
CA VAL A 143 -2.56 -7.04 -3.89
C VAL A 143 -1.12 -7.52 -4.03
N GLU A 144 -0.25 -7.03 -3.15
CA GLU A 144 1.17 -7.37 -3.10
C GLU A 144 1.39 -8.41 -1.99
N LEU A 145 1.72 -9.64 -2.36
CA LEU A 145 1.92 -10.74 -1.42
C LEU A 145 3.39 -10.86 -1.00
N GLY A 146 3.63 -10.81 0.31
CA GLY A 146 4.95 -11.01 0.89
C GLY A 146 5.39 -12.47 0.91
N VAL A 147 5.75 -13.05 -0.25
CA VAL A 147 6.24 -14.45 -0.36
C VAL A 147 7.66 -14.61 0.22
N GLN A 148 8.49 -13.57 0.14
CA GLN A 148 9.90 -13.50 0.62
C GLN A 148 10.91 -14.38 -0.13
N SER A 149 10.62 -15.66 -0.34
CA SER A 149 11.50 -16.61 -1.00
C SER A 149 10.71 -17.65 -1.77
N ILE A 150 11.26 -18.14 -2.88
CA ILE A 150 10.74 -19.27 -3.63
C ILE A 150 11.20 -20.63 -3.06
N HIS A 151 12.10 -20.61 -2.07
CA HIS A 151 12.68 -21.81 -1.47
C HIS A 151 12.14 -22.03 -0.06
N ASP A 152 11.42 -23.13 0.14
CA ASP A 152 10.83 -23.51 1.43
C ASP A 152 11.86 -23.58 2.56
N GLN A 153 13.11 -23.94 2.27
CA GLN A 153 14.19 -24.02 3.27
C GLN A 153 14.52 -22.68 3.93
N THR A 154 14.13 -21.56 3.32
CA THR A 154 14.41 -20.20 3.80
C THR A 154 13.17 -19.48 4.33
N LEU A 155 12.00 -20.13 4.31
CA LEU A 155 10.72 -19.62 4.81
C LEU A 155 10.45 -20.12 6.24
#